data_AF-A0A8C4TIR2-F1
#
_entry.id   AF-A0A8C4TIR2-F1
#
_cell.length_a   1.000
_cell.length_b   1.000
_cell.length_c   1.000
_cell.angle_alpha   90.00
_cell.angle_beta   90.00
_cell.angle_gamma   90.00
#
_symmetry.space_group_name_H-M   'P 1'
#
loop_
_entity.id
_entity.type
_entity.pdbx_description
1 polymer ?
#
loop_
_entity_poly.entity_id
_entity_poly.type
_entity_poly.pdbx_seq_one_letter_code
_entity_poly.pdbx_strand_id
1 'polypeptide(L)'
;MDCLEVCLSYNSKLNGVIFNDCQSMTIERSTVRTIQRHRISGVCHSMPFWVEFCLLQGKIESGVKPTVTALNILMDPAEFPEMCAFISKAEATASLFHFFRALSEYGEWYAHRKRTFKHFKVSAFLGEAIISIF
;
A
#
# COMPACT_ATOMS: atom_id res chain seq x y z
N MET A 1 22.75 -7.91 -10.43
CA MET A 1 21.34 -7.93 -10.02
C MET A 1 21.34 -7.77 -8.52
N ASP A 2 20.97 -6.60 -8.02
CA ASP A 2 21.16 -6.24 -6.62
C ASP A 2 20.23 -7.06 -5.73
N CYS A 3 20.71 -7.47 -4.55
CA CYS A 3 19.95 -8.30 -3.60
C CYS A 3 18.56 -7.69 -3.28
N LEU A 4 18.47 -6.36 -3.27
CA LEU A 4 17.23 -5.62 -3.08
C LEU A 4 16.23 -5.85 -4.23
N GLU A 5 16.68 -5.83 -5.48
CA GLU A 5 15.84 -6.06 -6.66
C GLU A 5 15.29 -7.51 -6.69
N VAL A 6 16.15 -8.47 -6.32
CA VAL A 6 15.75 -9.89 -6.16
C VAL A 6 14.74 -10.04 -5.01
N CYS A 7 14.97 -9.43 -3.85
CA CYS A 7 14.05 -9.48 -2.71
C CYS A 7 12.70 -8.81 -3.02
N LEU A 8 12.69 -7.67 -3.72
CA LEU A 8 11.46 -6.99 -4.13
C LEU A 8 10.69 -7.82 -5.16
N SER A 9 11.38 -8.46 -6.12
CA SER A 9 10.73 -9.35 -7.08
C SER A 9 10.09 -10.58 -6.42
N TYR A 10 10.73 -11.16 -5.39
CA TYR A 10 10.16 -12.28 -4.64
C TYR A 10 8.99 -11.85 -3.76
N ASN A 11 9.10 -10.68 -3.12
CA ASN A 11 8.03 -10.12 -2.29
C ASN A 11 6.75 -9.87 -3.12
N SER A 12 6.90 -9.32 -4.33
CA SER A 12 5.78 -9.07 -5.25
C SER A 12 4.97 -10.32 -5.61
N LYS A 13 5.63 -11.49 -5.67
CA LYS A 13 4.96 -12.77 -5.91
C LYS A 13 4.16 -13.26 -4.70
N LEU A 14 4.52 -12.83 -3.49
CA LEU A 14 3.89 -13.26 -2.25
C LEU A 14 2.69 -12.40 -1.85
N ASN A 15 2.77 -11.08 -2.04
CA ASN A 15 1.73 -10.14 -1.59
C ASN A 15 1.09 -9.32 -2.72
N GLY A 16 1.49 -9.57 -3.97
CA GLY A 16 0.96 -8.85 -5.12
C GLY A 16 1.38 -7.38 -5.21
N VAL A 17 2.29 -6.91 -4.33
CA VAL A 17 2.76 -5.51 -4.29
C VAL A 17 3.98 -5.33 -5.19
N ILE A 18 3.85 -4.44 -6.16
CA ILE A 18 4.91 -4.05 -7.09
C ILE A 18 5.20 -2.57 -6.86
N PHE A 19 6.47 -2.22 -6.64
CA PHE A 19 6.92 -0.84 -6.53
C PHE A 19 7.40 -0.34 -7.88
N ASN A 20 6.85 0.79 -8.33
CA ASN A 20 7.16 1.39 -9.63
C ASN A 20 8.17 2.52 -9.53
N ASP A 21 8.08 3.32 -8.46
CA ASP A 21 8.98 4.44 -8.21
C ASP A 21 9.22 4.61 -6.71
N CYS A 22 10.42 5.04 -6.36
CA CYS A 22 10.83 5.34 -5.00
C CYS A 22 11.81 6.51 -5.00
N GLN A 23 11.41 7.59 -4.36
CA GLN A 23 12.21 8.80 -4.23
C GLN A 23 12.46 9.07 -2.75
N SER A 24 13.67 9.51 -2.42
CA SER A 24 14.01 9.90 -1.06
C SER A 24 14.72 11.24 -1.05
N MET A 25 14.36 12.08 -0.07
CA MET A 25 14.95 13.39 0.15
C MET A 25 15.28 13.57 1.63
N THR A 26 16.49 14.01 1.94
CA THR A 26 16.84 14.39 3.32
C THR A 26 16.22 15.75 3.63
N ILE A 27 15.34 15.81 4.63
CA ILE A 27 14.70 17.06 5.08
C ILE A 27 15.55 17.72 6.17
N GLU A 28 16.04 16.93 7.12
CA GLU A 28 16.81 17.41 8.26
C GLU A 28 18.01 16.50 8.46
N ARG A 29 19.17 17.09 8.63
CA ARG A 29 20.40 16.37 8.96
C ARG A 29 21.09 17.10 10.11
N SER A 30 21.11 16.44 11.27
CA SER A 30 21.87 16.90 12.43
C SER A 30 23.03 15.95 12.72
N THR A 31 23.77 16.22 13.79
CA THR A 31 24.82 15.33 14.33
C THR A 31 24.24 14.05 14.91
N VAL A 32 23.03 14.08 15.48
CA VAL A 32 22.42 12.96 16.22
C VAL A 32 21.40 12.17 15.38
N ARG A 33 20.63 12.87 14.54
CA ARG A 33 19.51 12.31 13.78
C ARG A 33 19.44 12.81 12.35
N THR A 34 18.80 12.02 11.49
CA THR A 34 18.44 12.39 10.12
C THR A 34 16.96 12.10 9.91
N ILE A 35 16.26 13.03 9.26
CA ILE A 35 14.89 12.83 8.81
C ILE A 35 14.90 12.80 7.28
N GLN A 36 14.37 11.73 6.71
CA GLN A 36 14.20 11.57 5.27
C GLN A 36 12.73 11.47 4.93
N ARG A 37 12.30 12.19 3.90
CA ARG A 37 11.00 11.98 3.27
C ARG A 37 11.16 10.98 2.15
N HIS A 38 10.31 9.97 2.15
CA HIS A 38 10.23 8.96 1.12
C HIS A 38 8.89 9.07 0.41
N ARG A 39 8.91 8.92 -0.92
CA ARG A 39 7.73 8.83 -1.76
C ARG A 39 7.81 7.56 -2.57
N ILE A 40 6.81 6.71 -2.44
CA ILE A 40 6.74 5.43 -3.10
C ILE A 40 5.46 5.38 -3.91
N SER A 41 5.54 4.87 -5.13
CA SER A 41 4.35 4.51 -5.91
C SER A 41 4.43 3.06 -6.34
N GLY A 42 3.28 2.47 -6.58
CA GLY A 42 3.21 1.08 -6.99
C GLY A 42 1.81 0.63 -7.31
N VAL A 43 1.68 -0.67 -7.53
CA VAL A 43 0.42 -1.34 -7.75
C VAL A 43 0.37 -2.58 -6.86
N CYS A 44 -0.76 -2.78 -6.18
CA CYS A 44 -1.08 -4.05 -5.56
C CYS A 44 -2.18 -4.73 -6.36
N HIS A 45 -1.85 -5.83 -7.04
CA HIS A 45 -2.72 -6.48 -8.03
C HIS A 45 -3.21 -5.52 -9.15
N SER A 46 -4.36 -4.87 -8.95
CA SER A 46 -4.96 -3.91 -9.88
C SER A 46 -5.25 -2.56 -9.23
N MET A 47 -4.67 -2.31 -8.06
CA MET A 47 -4.92 -1.15 -7.22
C MET A 47 -3.66 -0.28 -7.16
N PRO A 48 -3.63 0.86 -7.87
CA PRO A 48 -2.51 1.78 -7.79
C PRO A 48 -2.48 2.46 -6.42
N PHE A 49 -1.29 2.70 -5.89
CA PHE A 49 -1.10 3.39 -4.62
C PHE A 49 0.08 4.36 -4.69
N TRP A 50 -0.01 5.40 -3.86
CA TRP A 50 1.10 6.31 -3.56
C TRP A 50 1.20 6.50 -2.06
N VAL A 51 2.42 6.48 -1.54
CA VAL A 51 2.70 6.62 -0.12
C VAL A 51 3.82 7.63 0.06
N GLU A 52 3.57 8.65 0.89
CA GLU A 52 4.60 9.57 1.38
C GLU A 52 4.80 9.34 2.87
N PHE A 53 6.06 9.21 3.32
CA PHE A 53 6.35 9.05 4.74
C PHE A 53 7.66 9.70 5.16
N CYS A 54 7.76 10.08 6.42
CA CYS A 54 8.98 10.57 7.03
C CYS A 54 9.63 9.48 7.89
N LEU A 55 10.90 9.19 7.63
CA LEU A 55 11.70 8.21 8.35
C LEU A 55 12.75 8.93 9.19
N LEU A 56 12.66 8.79 10.51
CA LEU A 56 13.64 9.25 11.48
C LEU A 56 14.69 8.15 11.71
N GLN A 57 15.96 8.46 11.45
CA GLN A 57 17.10 7.56 11.68
C GLN A 57 18.11 8.19 12.64
N GLY A 58 18.53 7.44 13.65
CA GLY A 58 19.66 7.80 14.51
C GLY A 58 21.00 7.55 13.78
N LYS A 59 21.95 8.48 13.89
CA LYS A 59 23.19 8.43 13.11
C LYS A 59 24.32 7.59 13.74
N ILE A 60 24.37 7.46 15.06
CA ILE A 60 25.50 6.81 15.77
C ILE A 60 24.98 6.23 17.10
N GLU A 61 25.32 4.97 17.39
CA GLU A 61 25.29 4.25 18.69
C GLU A 61 24.02 4.28 19.56
N SER A 62 22.99 5.03 19.18
CA SER A 62 21.81 5.27 20.01
C SER A 62 20.87 4.06 20.13
N GLY A 63 21.12 2.97 19.40
CA GLY A 63 20.21 1.81 19.34
C GLY A 63 18.81 2.15 18.80
N VAL A 64 18.58 3.40 18.39
CA VAL A 64 17.27 3.90 17.94
C VAL A 64 16.99 3.31 16.58
N LYS A 65 15.99 2.41 16.54
CA LYS A 65 15.50 1.83 15.30
C LYS A 65 14.90 2.92 14.41
N PRO A 66 15.09 2.84 13.08
CA PRO A 66 14.39 3.72 12.14
C PRO A 66 12.90 3.69 12.42
N THR A 67 12.30 4.87 12.59
CA THR A 67 10.88 5.00 12.96
C THR A 67 10.18 5.91 11.97
N VAL A 68 9.02 5.48 11.50
CA VAL A 68 8.15 6.33 10.65
C VAL A 68 7.42 7.31 11.56
N THR A 69 7.60 8.61 11.30
CA THR A 69 7.03 9.68 12.15
C THR A 69 5.83 10.36 11.53
N ALA A 70 5.65 10.23 10.22
CA ALA A 70 4.50 10.72 9.49
C ALA A 70 4.26 9.80 8.28
N LEU A 71 2.99 9.56 7.97
CA LEU A 71 2.55 8.71 6.87
C LEU A 71 1.33 9.36 6.22
N ASN A 72 1.36 9.48 4.90
CA ASN A 72 0.28 9.97 4.07
C ASN A 72 0.11 9.00 2.89
N ILE A 73 -1.10 8.52 2.69
CA ILE A 73 -1.43 7.51 1.69
C ILE A 73 -2.44 8.10 0.73
N LEU A 74 -2.10 8.06 -0.55
CA LEU A 74 -2.92 8.59 -1.63
C LEU A 74 -3.44 7.39 -2.43
N MET A 75 -4.73 7.14 -2.30
CA MET A 75 -5.52 6.22 -3.13
C MET A 75 -6.85 6.90 -3.44
N ASP A 76 -7.45 6.58 -4.59
CA ASP A 76 -8.73 7.16 -4.97
C ASP A 76 -9.87 6.61 -4.08
N PRO A 77 -10.49 7.44 -3.21
CA PRO A 77 -11.57 6.98 -2.34
C PRO A 77 -12.86 6.66 -3.11
N ALA A 78 -13.02 7.18 -4.34
CA ALA A 78 -14.15 6.83 -5.20
C ALA A 78 -13.98 5.42 -5.80
N GLU A 79 -12.74 4.99 -6.06
CA GLU A 79 -12.44 3.65 -6.55
C GLU A 79 -12.34 2.61 -5.43
N PHE A 80 -11.84 3.01 -4.25
CA PHE A 80 -11.58 2.11 -3.13
C PHE A 80 -12.18 2.62 -1.80
N PRO A 81 -13.50 2.84 -1.70
CA PRO A 81 -14.13 3.39 -0.51
C PRO A 81 -13.92 2.51 0.74
N GLU A 82 -13.83 1.19 0.57
CA GLU A 82 -13.58 0.24 1.68
C GLU A 82 -12.18 0.40 2.29
N MET A 83 -11.23 0.99 1.56
CA MET A 83 -9.87 1.22 2.05
C MET A 83 -9.76 2.46 2.94
N CYS A 84 -10.71 3.39 2.90
CA CYS A 84 -10.61 4.68 3.61
C CYS A 84 -10.37 4.51 5.11
N ALA A 85 -11.11 3.61 5.78
CA ALA A 85 -10.95 3.37 7.22
C ALA A 85 -9.56 2.79 7.56
N PHE A 86 -9.04 1.89 6.71
CA PHE A 86 -7.71 1.32 6.89
C PHE A 86 -6.61 2.35 6.66
N ILE A 87 -6.77 3.18 5.63
CA ILE A 87 -5.86 4.29 5.32
C ILE A 87 -5.79 5.26 6.49
N SER A 88 -6.93 5.78 6.97
CA SER A 88 -6.95 6.72 8.09
C SER A 88 -6.32 6.15 9.35
N LYS A 89 -6.53 4.86 9.64
CA LYS A 89 -5.88 4.18 10.78
C LYS A 89 -4.37 4.01 10.58
N ALA A 90 -3.93 3.67 9.37
CA ALA A 90 -2.51 3.53 9.06
C ALA A 90 -1.78 4.87 9.19
N GLU A 91 -2.35 5.94 8.63
CA GLU A 91 -1.82 7.32 8.73
C GLU A 91 -1.75 7.78 10.19
N ALA A 92 -2.84 7.61 10.95
CA ALA A 92 -2.88 8.00 12.36
C ALA A 92 -1.87 7.25 13.23
N THR A 93 -1.50 6.02 12.86
CA THR A 93 -0.52 5.19 13.58
C THR A 93 0.87 5.21 12.96
N ALA A 94 1.07 5.97 11.87
CA ALA A 94 2.30 5.99 11.07
C ALA A 94 2.80 4.58 10.66
N SER A 95 1.88 3.63 10.47
CA SER A 95 2.22 2.21 10.27
C SER A 95 2.11 1.80 8.81
N LEU A 96 3.25 1.80 8.11
CA LEU A 96 3.39 1.21 6.77
C LEU A 96 2.97 -0.26 6.75
N PHE A 97 3.27 -1.00 7.83
CA PHE A 97 2.90 -2.41 7.93
C PHE A 97 1.38 -2.61 7.88
N HIS A 98 0.62 -1.83 8.66
CA HIS A 98 -0.83 -1.93 8.65
C HIS A 98 -1.41 -1.61 7.27
N PHE A 99 -0.87 -0.59 6.60
CA PHE A 99 -1.30 -0.25 5.24
C PHE A 99 -1.02 -1.38 4.25
N PHE A 100 0.23 -1.83 4.12
CA PHE A 100 0.58 -2.85 3.11
C PHE A 100 -0.09 -4.19 3.37
N ARG A 101 -0.30 -4.56 4.64
CA ARG A 101 -1.06 -5.75 5.00
C ARG A 101 -2.51 -5.64 4.53
N ALA A 102 -3.20 -4.55 4.89
CA ALA A 102 -4.59 -4.33 4.49
C ALA A 102 -4.73 -4.25 2.96
N LEU A 103 -3.79 -3.59 2.28
CA LEU A 103 -3.76 -3.47 0.83
C LEU A 103 -3.61 -4.84 0.16
N SER A 104 -2.71 -5.69 0.66
CA SER A 104 -2.48 -7.03 0.11
C SER A 104 -3.70 -7.93 0.30
N GLU A 105 -4.24 -7.98 1.53
CA GLU A 105 -5.44 -8.76 1.87
C GLU A 105 -6.65 -8.29 1.03
N TYR A 106 -6.85 -6.98 0.91
CA TYR A 106 -7.96 -6.44 0.12
C TYR A 106 -7.78 -6.70 -1.38
N GLY A 107 -6.57 -6.48 -1.92
CA GLY A 107 -6.25 -6.57 -3.34
C GLY A 107 -6.42 -7.98 -3.90
N GLU A 108 -6.08 -9.01 -3.13
CA GLU A 108 -6.27 -10.41 -3.49
C GLU A 108 -7.76 -10.67 -3.83
N TRP A 109 -8.66 -10.31 -2.91
CA TRP A 109 -10.09 -10.53 -3.08
C TRP A 109 -10.75 -9.55 -4.06
N TYR A 110 -10.23 -8.33 -4.19
CA TYR A 110 -10.80 -7.29 -5.05
C TYR A 110 -10.87 -7.74 -6.52
N ALA A 111 -9.79 -8.36 -7.03
CA ALA A 111 -9.75 -8.86 -8.40
C ALA A 111 -10.79 -9.97 -8.65
N HIS A 112 -10.99 -10.87 -7.68
CA HIS A 112 -12.02 -11.89 -7.74
C HIS A 112 -13.43 -11.29 -7.70
N ARG A 113 -13.71 -10.39 -6.75
CA ARG A 113 -15.00 -9.68 -6.66
C ARG A 113 -15.36 -8.96 -7.96
N LYS A 114 -14.42 -8.22 -8.55
CA LYS A 114 -14.65 -7.46 -9.80
C LYS A 114 -14.98 -8.37 -10.98
N ARG A 115 -14.33 -9.54 -11.09
CA ARG A 115 -14.63 -10.54 -12.13
C ARG A 115 -16.00 -11.18 -11.91
N THR A 116 -16.28 -11.62 -10.68
CA THR A 116 -17.54 -12.23 -10.29
C THR A 116 -18.72 -11.27 -10.50
N PHE A 117 -18.58 -10.01 -10.10
CA PHE A 117 -19.62 -9.00 -10.27
C PHE A 117 -19.91 -8.68 -11.75
N LYS A 118 -18.87 -8.65 -12.60
CA LYS A 118 -19.05 -8.53 -14.05
C LYS A 118 -19.85 -9.71 -14.61
N HIS A 119 -19.55 -10.93 -14.18
CA HIS A 119 -20.26 -12.12 -14.63
C HIS A 119 -21.76 -12.06 -14.25
N PHE A 120 -22.06 -11.77 -12.98
CA PHE A 120 -23.45 -11.67 -12.52
C PHE A 120 -24.22 -10.49 -13.10
N LYS A 121 -23.55 -9.35 -13.37
CA LYS A 121 -24.19 -8.24 -14.10
C LYS A 121 -24.58 -8.65 -15.51
N VAL A 122 -23.73 -9.40 -16.22
CA VAL A 122 -24.04 -9.90 -17.58
C VAL A 122 -25.20 -10.91 -17.56
N SER A 123 -25.24 -11.81 -16.57
CA SER A 123 -26.37 -12.75 -16.39
C SER A 123 -27.69 -12.04 -16.09
N ALA A 124 -27.68 -10.96 -15.32
CA ALA A 124 -28.87 -10.14 -15.05
C ALA A 124 -29.43 -9.47 -16.31
N PHE A 125 -28.57 -9.10 -17.28
CA PHE A 125 -29.02 -8.59 -18.58
C PHE A 125 -29.54 -9.70 -19.52
N LEU A 126 -29.12 -10.95 -19.31
CA LEU A 126 -29.54 -12.11 -20.11
C LEU A 126 -30.76 -12.86 -19.52
N GLY A 127 -31.36 -12.35 -18.45
CA GLY A 127 -32.66 -12.83 -17.95
C GLY A 127 -32.63 -14.09 -17.09
N GLU A 128 -31.45 -14.57 -16.66
CA GLU A 128 -31.38 -15.64 -15.66
C GLU A 128 -31.43 -15.04 -14.25
N ALA A 129 -32.56 -15.24 -13.57
CA ALA A 129 -32.79 -14.77 -12.21
C ALA A 129 -31.81 -15.43 -11.24
N ILE A 130 -30.77 -14.70 -10.84
CA ILE A 130 -29.89 -15.13 -9.74
C ILE A 130 -30.32 -14.37 -8.49
N ILE A 131 -30.71 -15.15 -7.49
CA ILE A 131 -31.05 -14.73 -6.14
C ILE A 131 -29.97 -13.76 -5.64
N SER A 132 -30.40 -12.54 -5.33
CA SER A 132 -29.56 -11.53 -4.71
C SER A 132 -29.18 -12.03 -3.32
N ILE A 133 -27.94 -12.48 -3.14
CA ILE A 133 -27.31 -12.61 -1.82
C ILE A 133 -26.19 -11.57 -1.80
N PHE A 134 -26.57 -10.33 -1.50
CA PHE A 134 -25.73 -9.31 -0.88
C PHE A 134 -26.61 -8.49 0.07
#